data_AF-A0A9N9HSW1-F1
#
_entry.id   AF-A0A9N9HSW1-F1
#
_cell.length_a   1.000
_cell.length_b   1.000
_cell.length_c   1.000
_cell.angle_alpha   90.00
_cell.angle_beta   90.00
_cell.angle_gamma   90.00
#
_symmetry.space_group_name_H-M   'P 1'
#
loop_
_entity.id
_entity.type
_entity.pdbx_description
1 polymer ?
#
loop_
_entity_poly.entity_id
_entity_poly.type
_entity_poly.pdbx_seq_one_letter_code
_entity_poly.pdbx_strand_id
1 'polypeptide(L)'
;MDDYDYNEANTDNYNYNKDNTISPDDSASAIVRSDTLESNVTNPTNLCRKNIVDMIIRDELSFQFVEKQGFQNFLNEVLPNFTISADTVKQDVIKAYDKRKAFIKKELQNLQTITLDNAGSNNVTIYELVDYISQDSLININKKLFHNHYFAHILNLIVKDSLKNILGAINKIRNCVKAIQSTSR
;
A
#
# COMPACT_ATOMS: atom_id res chain seq x y z
N MET A 1 9.84 28.25 -38.40
CA MET A 1 8.70 28.41 -39.29
C MET A 1 8.90 27.36 -40.35
N ASP A 2 8.33 26.18 -40.13
CA ASP A 2 8.12 25.14 -41.14
C ASP A 2 6.98 24.28 -40.59
N ASP A 3 5.97 24.12 -41.44
CA ASP A 3 4.58 23.82 -41.14
C ASP A 3 4.32 22.34 -40.86
N TYR A 4 3.52 22.05 -39.83
CA TYR A 4 2.92 20.73 -39.63
C TYR A 4 1.61 20.67 -40.41
N ASP A 5 1.62 19.85 -41.48
CA ASP A 5 0.46 19.52 -42.30
C ASP A 5 -0.50 18.59 -41.54
N TYR A 6 -1.73 19.06 -41.35
CA TYR A 6 -2.83 18.37 -40.67
C TYR A 6 -3.72 17.78 -41.76
N ASN A 7 -3.63 16.48 -42.01
CA ASN A 7 -4.58 15.80 -42.90
C ASN A 7 -5.63 15.03 -42.09
N GLU A 8 -6.86 15.47 -42.30
CA GLU A 8 -8.13 15.04 -41.73
C GLU A 8 -8.73 13.85 -42.51
N ALA A 9 -9.70 13.17 -41.86
CA ALA A 9 -10.64 12.17 -42.38
C ALA A 9 -10.20 10.69 -42.41
N ASN A 10 -10.67 9.90 -41.44
CA ASN A 10 -11.94 9.19 -41.66
C ASN A 10 -12.57 8.68 -40.36
N THR A 11 -13.84 9.02 -40.23
CA THR A 11 -14.82 8.71 -39.20
C THR A 11 -15.15 7.23 -39.13
N ASP A 12 -15.23 6.68 -37.91
CA ASP A 12 -16.26 5.69 -37.55
C ASP A 12 -16.66 5.83 -36.07
N ASN A 13 -17.97 5.83 -35.86
CA ASN A 13 -18.71 6.28 -34.69
C ASN A 13 -18.47 5.45 -33.42
N TYR A 14 -17.97 6.08 -32.36
CA TYR A 14 -18.21 5.65 -30.98
C TYR A 14 -19.33 6.49 -30.36
N ASN A 15 -20.44 5.82 -30.10
CA ASN A 15 -21.64 6.38 -29.48
C ASN A 15 -21.33 6.83 -28.04
N TYR A 16 -21.18 8.14 -27.83
CA TYR A 16 -21.01 8.76 -26.53
C TYR A 16 -22.39 8.86 -25.85
N ASN A 17 -22.68 7.98 -24.90
CA ASN A 17 -23.69 8.30 -23.88
C ASN A 17 -23.03 9.22 -22.85
N LYS A 18 -23.34 10.51 -22.98
CA LYS A 18 -23.22 11.50 -21.91
C LYS A 18 -24.13 11.07 -20.77
N ASP A 19 -23.54 10.81 -19.62
CA ASP A 19 -24.01 11.17 -18.28
C ASP A 19 -23.33 10.24 -17.27
N ASN A 20 -22.20 10.70 -16.75
CA ASN A 20 -21.67 10.38 -15.41
C ASN A 20 -20.42 11.24 -15.19
N THR A 21 -20.62 12.49 -14.77
CA THR A 21 -19.55 13.30 -14.20
C THR A 21 -19.18 12.70 -12.84
N ILE A 22 -18.15 11.86 -12.81
CA ILE A 22 -17.53 11.37 -11.57
C ILE A 22 -16.41 12.35 -11.21
N SER A 23 -16.53 12.97 -10.04
CA SER A 23 -15.51 13.81 -9.43
C SER A 23 -14.23 12.99 -9.19
N PRO A 24 -13.01 13.56 -9.27
CA PRO A 24 -11.75 12.80 -9.20
C PRO A 24 -11.49 12.04 -7.88
N ASP A 25 -12.38 12.15 -6.88
CA ASP A 25 -12.20 11.62 -5.53
C ASP A 25 -12.75 10.19 -5.33
N ASP A 26 -13.49 9.63 -6.30
CA ASP A 26 -14.15 8.31 -6.16
C ASP A 26 -13.34 7.11 -6.67
N SER A 27 -12.09 7.33 -7.10
CA SER A 27 -11.22 6.24 -7.56
C SER A 27 -10.68 5.37 -6.42
N ALA A 28 -10.57 5.92 -5.21
CA ALA A 28 -10.18 5.17 -4.01
C ALA A 28 -11.33 4.31 -3.44
N SER A 29 -12.58 4.70 -3.67
CA SER A 29 -13.78 3.99 -3.20
C SER A 29 -14.23 2.87 -4.14
N ALA A 30 -13.78 2.88 -5.40
CA ALA A 30 -14.05 1.83 -6.39
C ALA A 30 -13.25 0.53 -6.18
N ILE A 31 -12.01 0.63 -5.67
CA ILE A 31 -11.12 -0.53 -5.46
C ILE A 31 -11.64 -1.46 -4.33
N VAL A 32 -12.54 -0.97 -3.47
CA VAL A 32 -13.11 -1.73 -2.35
C VAL A 32 -14.40 -2.47 -2.74
N ARG A 33 -14.93 -2.29 -3.96
CA ARG A 33 -16.27 -2.80 -4.34
C ARG A 33 -16.33 -3.75 -5.54
N SER A 34 -15.20 -4.23 -6.09
CA SER A 34 -15.23 -5.14 -7.24
C SER A 34 -15.38 -6.63 -6.91
N ASP A 35 -15.45 -7.03 -5.64
CA ASP A 35 -15.54 -8.46 -5.24
C ASP A 35 -16.97 -8.98 -4.97
N THR A 36 -18.02 -8.23 -5.30
CA THR A 36 -19.42 -8.60 -4.96
C THR A 36 -20.31 -9.00 -6.13
N LEU A 37 -19.77 -9.69 -7.14
CA LEU A 37 -20.58 -10.37 -8.16
C LEU A 37 -20.18 -11.85 -8.29
N GLU A 38 -20.33 -12.61 -7.20
CA GLU A 38 -20.60 -14.05 -7.27
C GLU A 38 -21.92 -14.33 -6.56
N SER A 39 -23.03 -13.99 -7.21
CA SER A 39 -24.35 -14.51 -6.87
C SER A 39 -24.46 -15.96 -7.38
N ASN A 40 -23.77 -16.88 -6.72
CA ASN A 40 -24.03 -18.32 -6.79
C ASN A 40 -24.16 -18.79 -5.35
N VAL A 41 -25.32 -19.37 -4.99
CA VAL A 41 -25.70 -19.83 -3.64
C VAL A 41 -24.49 -20.31 -2.86
N THR A 42 -23.91 -19.44 -2.04
CA THR A 42 -22.69 -19.77 -1.31
C THR A 42 -23.12 -20.65 -0.14
N ASN A 43 -22.73 -21.92 -0.18
CA ASN A 43 -23.00 -22.87 0.90
C ASN A 43 -22.70 -22.22 2.26
N PRO A 44 -23.64 -22.23 3.24
CA PRO A 44 -23.47 -21.60 4.55
C PRO A 44 -22.15 -22.00 5.23
N THR A 45 -21.71 -23.24 5.04
CA THR A 45 -20.43 -23.77 5.52
C THR A 45 -19.23 -23.06 4.90
N ASN A 46 -19.26 -22.81 3.60
CA ASN A 46 -18.17 -22.11 2.90
C ASN A 46 -18.10 -20.64 3.32
N LEU A 47 -19.25 -20.00 3.53
CA LEU A 47 -19.31 -18.63 4.04
C LEU A 47 -18.76 -18.55 5.47
N CYS A 48 -19.16 -19.48 6.35
CA CYS A 48 -18.63 -19.57 7.71
C CYS A 48 -17.11 -19.76 7.71
N ARG A 49 -16.60 -20.69 6.91
CA ARG A 49 -15.17 -20.95 6.73
C ARG A 49 -14.40 -19.71 6.25
N LYS A 50 -14.95 -18.97 5.28
CA LYS A 50 -14.37 -17.69 4.82
C LYS A 50 -14.35 -16.63 5.93
N ASN A 51 -15.44 -16.47 6.66
CA ASN A 51 -15.52 -15.51 7.76
C ASN A 51 -14.56 -15.85 8.90
N ILE A 52 -14.35 -17.15 9.19
CA ILE A 52 -13.36 -17.60 10.16
C ILE A 52 -11.96 -17.19 9.71
N VAL A 53 -11.60 -17.41 8.44
CA VAL A 53 -10.31 -16.99 7.90
C VAL A 53 -10.13 -15.47 8.01
N ASP A 54 -11.16 -14.69 7.64
CA ASP A 54 -11.12 -13.23 7.75
C ASP A 54 -10.96 -12.76 9.21
N MET A 55 -11.64 -13.39 10.15
CA MET A 55 -11.51 -13.13 11.59
C MET A 55 -10.10 -13.44 12.10
N ILE A 56 -9.57 -14.63 11.77
CA ILE A 56 -8.22 -15.05 12.18
C ILE A 56 -7.16 -14.05 11.68
N ILE A 57 -7.27 -13.60 10.43
CA ILE A 57 -6.32 -12.66 9.82
C ILE A 57 -6.48 -11.26 10.42
N ARG A 58 -7.72 -10.75 10.52
CA ARG A 58 -7.99 -9.37 10.96
C ARG A 58 -7.69 -9.15 12.44
N ASP A 59 -8.02 -10.13 13.27
CA ASP A 59 -7.90 -10.04 14.72
C ASP A 59 -6.64 -10.75 15.24
N GLU A 60 -5.75 -11.18 14.33
CA GLU A 60 -4.46 -11.81 14.61
C GLU A 60 -4.55 -13.00 15.60
N LEU A 61 -5.60 -13.81 15.45
CA LEU A 61 -5.87 -14.92 16.35
C LEU A 61 -4.99 -16.14 15.99
N SER A 62 -4.61 -16.91 17.03
CA SER A 62 -3.96 -18.21 16.82
C SER A 62 -4.85 -19.15 16.01
N PHE A 63 -4.28 -19.95 15.09
CA PHE A 63 -5.06 -20.95 14.34
C PHE A 63 -5.75 -21.97 15.24
N GLN A 64 -5.18 -22.27 16.42
CA GLN A 64 -5.81 -23.14 17.42
C GLN A 64 -7.04 -22.53 18.07
N PHE A 65 -7.33 -21.24 17.84
CA PHE A 65 -8.53 -20.57 18.34
C PHE A 65 -9.79 -21.33 17.94
N VAL A 66 -9.83 -21.84 16.70
CA VAL A 66 -11.01 -22.54 16.21
C VAL A 66 -11.29 -23.85 16.95
N GLU A 67 -10.29 -24.43 17.62
CA GLU A 67 -10.42 -25.69 18.37
C GLU A 67 -10.72 -25.44 19.87
N LYS A 68 -10.79 -24.18 20.30
CA LYS A 68 -11.14 -23.85 21.69
C LYS A 68 -12.60 -24.22 21.96
N GLN A 69 -12.83 -24.84 23.12
CA GLN A 69 -14.15 -25.35 23.51
C GLN A 69 -15.26 -24.30 23.41
N GLY A 70 -15.00 -23.07 23.87
CA GLY A 70 -16.00 -22.00 23.80
C GLY A 70 -16.42 -21.65 22.37
N PHE A 71 -15.46 -21.63 21.44
CA PHE A 71 -15.74 -21.36 20.03
C PHE A 71 -16.40 -22.55 19.33
N GLN A 72 -15.98 -23.77 19.63
CA GLN A 72 -16.63 -25.00 19.13
C GLN A 72 -18.07 -25.13 19.61
N ASN A 73 -18.35 -24.78 20.88
CA ASN A 73 -19.72 -24.74 21.40
C ASN A 73 -20.56 -23.72 20.63
N PHE A 74 -20.04 -22.50 20.44
CA PHE A 74 -20.71 -21.47 19.65
C PHE A 74 -20.98 -21.93 18.20
N LEU A 75 -19.99 -22.53 17.53
CA LEU A 75 -20.16 -23.03 16.16
C LEU A 75 -21.19 -24.15 16.06
N ASN A 76 -21.23 -25.07 17.03
CA ASN A 76 -22.21 -26.17 17.02
C ASN A 76 -23.65 -25.69 17.19
N GLU A 77 -23.87 -24.59 17.93
CA GLU A 77 -25.19 -23.95 18.06
C GLU A 77 -25.61 -23.23 16.77
N VAL A 78 -24.67 -22.56 16.09
CA VAL A 78 -24.96 -21.76 14.89
C VAL A 78 -25.03 -22.63 13.62
N LEU A 79 -24.16 -23.63 13.50
CA LEU A 79 -24.03 -24.50 12.33
C LEU A 79 -23.77 -25.95 12.76
N PRO A 80 -24.83 -26.73 13.04
CA PRO A 80 -24.70 -28.11 13.49
C PRO A 80 -23.91 -28.99 12.50
N ASN A 81 -23.03 -29.84 13.03
CA ASN A 81 -22.14 -30.73 12.27
C ASN A 81 -21.03 -30.03 11.45
N PHE A 82 -20.86 -28.72 11.61
CA PHE A 82 -19.70 -28.03 11.07
C PHE A 82 -18.52 -28.13 12.03
N THR A 83 -17.44 -28.76 11.57
CA THR A 83 -16.17 -28.81 12.31
C THR A 83 -15.06 -28.27 11.43
N ILE A 84 -14.13 -27.57 12.06
CA ILE A 84 -12.95 -27.01 11.39
C ILE A 84 -11.74 -27.17 12.30
N SER A 85 -10.65 -27.70 11.74
CA SER A 85 -9.38 -27.86 12.44
C SER A 85 -8.45 -26.67 12.18
N ALA A 86 -7.48 -26.47 13.06
CA ALA A 86 -6.43 -25.47 12.91
C ALA A 86 -5.64 -25.67 11.60
N ASP A 87 -5.41 -26.92 11.19
CA ASP A 87 -4.75 -27.23 9.92
C ASP A 87 -5.57 -26.78 8.71
N THR A 88 -6.90 -26.96 8.77
CA THR A 88 -7.80 -26.50 7.72
C THR A 88 -7.74 -24.98 7.58
N VAL A 89 -7.83 -24.26 8.71
CA VAL A 89 -7.69 -22.79 8.75
C VAL A 89 -6.34 -22.35 8.20
N LYS A 90 -5.25 -22.99 8.61
CA LYS A 90 -3.90 -22.70 8.11
C LYS A 90 -3.84 -22.82 6.59
N GLN A 91 -4.37 -23.90 6.03
CA GLN A 91 -4.42 -24.09 4.58
C GLN A 91 -5.25 -23.02 3.88
N ASP A 92 -6.36 -22.59 4.47
CA ASP A 92 -7.19 -21.55 3.86
C ASP A 92 -6.59 -20.16 3.95
N VAL A 93 -5.92 -19.84 5.06
CA VAL A 93 -5.15 -18.60 5.20
C VAL A 93 -4.03 -18.57 4.16
N ILE A 94 -3.33 -19.69 3.94
CA ILE A 94 -2.31 -19.78 2.88
C ILE A 94 -2.94 -19.56 1.50
N LYS A 95 -4.08 -20.19 1.20
CA LYS A 95 -4.79 -19.97 -0.08
C LYS A 95 -5.23 -18.51 -0.25
N ALA A 96 -5.72 -17.88 0.81
CA ALA A 96 -6.12 -16.48 0.80
C ALA A 96 -4.89 -15.57 0.54
N TYR A 97 -3.76 -15.88 1.19
CA TYR A 97 -2.49 -15.21 0.94
C TYR A 97 -2.04 -15.38 -0.51
N ASP A 98 -2.03 -16.60 -1.06
CA ASP A 98 -1.59 -16.86 -2.44
C ASP A 98 -2.50 -16.15 -3.45
N LYS A 99 -3.82 -16.16 -3.23
CA LYS A 99 -4.78 -15.41 -4.05
C LYS A 99 -4.47 -13.92 -4.01
N ARG A 100 -4.27 -13.36 -2.82
CA ARG A 100 -3.99 -11.93 -2.65
C ARG A 100 -2.63 -11.55 -3.22
N LYS A 101 -1.62 -12.41 -3.06
CA LYS A 101 -0.29 -12.27 -3.64
C LYS A 101 -0.35 -12.26 -5.17
N ALA A 102 -1.09 -13.19 -5.77
CA ALA A 102 -1.28 -13.23 -7.22
C ALA A 102 -2.01 -11.99 -7.74
N PHE A 103 -3.03 -11.52 -7.02
CA PHE A 103 -3.71 -10.27 -7.33
C PHE A 103 -2.75 -9.08 -7.28
N ILE A 104 -2.04 -8.89 -6.16
CA ILE A 104 -1.08 -7.78 -6.01
C ILE A 104 -0.02 -7.86 -7.09
N LYS A 105 0.52 -9.05 -7.38
CA LYS A 105 1.50 -9.24 -8.46
C LYS A 105 0.98 -8.77 -9.81
N LYS A 106 -0.27 -9.07 -10.15
CA LYS A 106 -0.91 -8.59 -11.38
C LYS A 106 -1.01 -7.05 -11.41
N GLU A 107 -1.37 -6.44 -10.29
CA GLU A 107 -1.44 -4.98 -10.19
C GLU A 107 -0.04 -4.33 -10.29
N LEU A 108 0.98 -4.93 -9.68
CA LEU A 108 2.36 -4.45 -9.72
C LEU A 108 2.95 -4.43 -11.14
N GLN A 109 2.51 -5.32 -12.03
CA GLN A 109 2.96 -5.33 -13.44
C GLN A 109 2.59 -4.06 -14.21
N ASN A 110 1.53 -3.38 -13.78
CA ASN A 110 1.04 -2.16 -14.43
C ASN A 110 1.57 -0.89 -13.76
N LEU A 111 2.41 -1.00 -12.73
CA LEU A 111 2.94 0.15 -12.02
C LEU A 111 4.15 0.77 -12.74
N GLN A 112 4.10 2.08 -12.92
CA GLN A 112 5.20 2.88 -13.45
C GLN A 112 6.12 3.44 -12.35
N THR A 113 5.62 3.58 -11.12
CA THR A 113 6.35 4.22 -10.01
C THR A 113 5.90 3.67 -8.66
N ILE A 114 6.85 3.50 -7.73
CA ILE A 114 6.61 3.12 -6.33
C ILE A 114 7.25 4.19 -5.46
N THR A 115 6.46 4.80 -4.56
CA THR A 115 6.95 5.75 -3.56
C THR A 115 7.02 5.07 -2.20
N LEU A 116 8.18 5.10 -1.56
CA LEU A 116 8.36 4.57 -0.21
C LEU A 116 8.52 5.75 0.77
N ASP A 117 7.62 5.84 1.73
CA ASP A 117 7.69 6.77 2.83
C ASP A 117 8.68 6.24 3.87
N ASN A 118 9.85 6.89 3.99
CA ASN A 118 10.79 6.86 5.14
C ASN A 118 12.26 6.85 4.69
N ALA A 119 12.94 8.00 4.81
CA ALA A 119 14.31 8.17 4.34
C ALA A 119 15.40 7.37 5.09
N GLY A 120 15.09 6.76 6.24
CA GLY A 120 16.08 6.08 7.09
C GLY A 120 16.33 4.61 6.77
N SER A 121 15.26 3.81 6.61
CA SER A 121 15.36 2.34 6.44
C SER A 121 15.23 1.86 4.99
N ASN A 122 14.82 2.74 4.09
CA ASN A 122 14.45 2.35 2.73
C ASN A 122 15.62 1.98 1.83
N ASN A 123 16.88 2.22 2.21
CA ASN A 123 18.01 1.77 1.38
C ASN A 123 18.05 0.25 1.29
N VAL A 124 18.01 -0.46 2.43
CA VAL A 124 18.01 -1.93 2.45
C VAL A 124 16.69 -2.47 1.91
N THR A 125 15.57 -1.89 2.35
CA THR A 125 14.23 -2.32 1.93
C THR A 125 13.98 -2.15 0.43
N ILE A 126 14.55 -1.12 -0.22
CA ILE A 126 14.48 -0.98 -1.69
C ILE A 126 15.24 -2.10 -2.38
N TYR A 127 16.47 -2.42 -1.96
CA TYR A 127 17.25 -3.47 -2.61
C TYR A 127 16.59 -4.84 -2.44
N GLU A 128 16.10 -5.17 -1.25
CA GLU A 128 15.37 -6.40 -1.00
C GLU A 128 14.07 -6.48 -1.80
N LEU A 129 13.30 -5.38 -1.88
CA LEU A 129 12.09 -5.29 -2.67
C LEU A 129 12.39 -5.46 -4.16
N VAL A 130 13.40 -4.76 -4.68
CA VAL A 130 13.82 -4.84 -6.08
C VAL A 130 14.32 -6.23 -6.40
N ASP A 131 15.11 -6.86 -5.54
CA ASP A 131 15.62 -8.21 -5.77
C ASP A 131 14.51 -9.25 -5.70
N TYR A 132 13.57 -9.14 -4.76
CA TYR A 132 12.39 -10.01 -4.70
C TYR A 132 11.53 -9.89 -5.96
N ILE A 133 11.30 -8.67 -6.44
CA ILE A 133 10.52 -8.42 -7.64
C ILE A 133 11.29 -8.84 -8.91
N SER A 134 12.61 -8.64 -8.95
CA SER A 134 13.45 -8.99 -10.10
C SER A 134 13.66 -10.50 -10.26
N GLN A 135 13.61 -11.26 -9.16
CA GLN A 135 13.64 -12.73 -9.20
C GLN A 135 12.35 -13.32 -9.77
N ASP A 136 11.26 -12.55 -9.75
CA ASP A 136 10.00 -12.93 -10.34
C ASP A 136 9.96 -12.50 -11.82
N SER A 137 10.10 -13.48 -12.73
CA SER A 137 10.27 -13.30 -14.20
C SER A 137 9.15 -12.53 -14.92
N LEU A 138 8.09 -12.18 -14.19
CA LEU A 138 6.88 -11.53 -14.69
C LEU A 138 6.85 -10.02 -14.44
N ILE A 139 7.76 -9.45 -13.64
CA ILE A 139 7.82 -8.00 -13.41
C ILE A 139 9.19 -7.50 -13.89
N ASN A 140 9.24 -7.08 -15.14
CA ASN A 140 10.47 -6.60 -15.75
C ASN A 140 10.73 -5.14 -15.33
N ILE A 141 11.03 -4.92 -14.04
CA ILE A 141 11.38 -3.58 -13.59
C ILE A 141 12.80 -3.30 -14.06
N ASN A 142 12.92 -2.32 -14.97
CA ASN A 142 14.21 -1.83 -15.38
C ASN A 142 14.89 -1.22 -14.15
N LYS A 143 15.87 -1.92 -13.55
CA LYS A 143 16.61 -1.51 -12.35
C LYS A 143 17.16 -0.07 -12.45
N LYS A 144 17.32 0.43 -13.68
CA LYS A 144 17.79 1.78 -14.02
C LYS A 144 16.76 2.91 -13.75
N LEU A 145 15.48 2.58 -13.53
CA LEU A 145 14.40 3.56 -13.27
C LEU A 145 14.14 3.80 -11.78
N PHE A 146 14.79 3.07 -10.87
CA PHE A 146 14.68 3.32 -9.44
C PHE A 146 15.56 4.49 -9.03
N HIS A 147 14.99 5.70 -9.12
CA HIS A 147 15.57 6.90 -8.52
C HIS A 147 14.91 7.17 -7.17
N ASN A 148 15.71 7.08 -6.11
CA ASN A 148 15.25 7.40 -4.78
C ASN A 148 15.17 8.93 -4.60
N HIS A 149 13.98 9.51 -4.75
CA HIS A 149 13.77 10.94 -4.59
C HIS A 149 13.60 11.30 -3.11
N TYR A 150 14.70 11.50 -2.39
CA TYR A 150 14.64 12.12 -1.05
C TYR A 150 14.90 13.62 -1.10
N PHE A 151 14.00 14.37 -1.73
CA PHE A 151 14.07 15.83 -1.68
C PHE A 151 14.09 16.35 -0.23
N ALA A 152 13.31 15.74 0.67
CA ALA A 152 13.31 16.06 2.10
C ALA A 152 14.65 15.76 2.81
N HIS A 153 15.34 14.67 2.43
CA HIS A 153 16.65 14.35 3.02
C HIS A 153 17.74 15.30 2.50
N ILE A 154 17.74 15.57 1.20
CA ILE A 154 18.68 16.53 0.58
C ILE A 154 18.45 17.93 1.19
N LEU A 155 17.19 18.37 1.33
CA LEU A 155 16.85 19.59 2.07
C LEU A 155 17.37 19.56 3.49
N ASN A 156 17.17 18.46 4.23
CA ASN A 156 17.68 18.33 5.61
C ASN A 156 19.22 18.44 5.66
N LEU A 157 19.94 17.86 4.70
CA LEU A 157 21.40 17.99 4.60
C LEU A 157 21.83 19.43 4.29
N ILE A 158 21.18 20.08 3.32
CA ILE A 158 21.45 21.48 2.96
C ILE A 158 21.16 22.41 4.17
N VAL A 159 20.03 22.21 4.85
CA VAL A 159 19.64 22.97 6.04
C VAL A 159 20.63 22.75 7.18
N LYS A 160 21.05 21.50 7.43
CA LYS A 160 22.07 21.20 8.46
C LYS A 160 23.40 21.88 8.16
N ASP A 161 23.85 21.87 6.92
CA ASP A 161 25.13 22.48 6.53
C ASP A 161 25.08 24.02 6.60
N SER A 162 24.03 24.62 6.06
CA SER A 162 23.81 26.07 6.16
C SER A 162 23.66 26.56 7.60
N LEU A 163 22.97 25.80 8.46
CA LEU A 163 22.88 26.12 9.89
C LEU A 163 24.23 26.06 10.60
N LYS A 164 25.12 25.11 10.26
CA LYS A 164 26.49 25.08 10.81
C LYS A 164 27.26 26.35 10.46
N ASN A 165 27.16 26.80 9.22
CA ASN A 165 27.86 28.00 8.74
C ASN A 165 27.34 29.29 9.41
N ILE A 166 26.06 29.34 9.76
CA ILE A 166 25.41 30.52 10.35
C ILE A 166 25.49 30.51 11.90
N LEU A 167 25.73 29.35 12.52
CA LEU A 167 25.75 29.18 13.98
C LEU A 167 26.70 30.15 14.68
N GLY A 168 27.88 30.40 14.10
CA GLY A 168 28.86 31.35 14.63
C GLY A 168 28.35 32.79 14.70
N ALA A 169 27.62 33.25 13.68
CA ALA A 169 27.02 34.58 13.65
C ALA A 169 25.87 34.70 14.67
N ILE A 170 25.00 33.69 14.76
CA ILE A 170 23.93 33.62 15.75
C ILE A 170 24.49 33.69 17.17
N ASN A 171 25.56 32.95 17.46
CA ASN A 171 26.20 32.95 18.77
C ASN A 171 26.78 34.32 19.13
N LYS A 172 27.40 35.02 18.16
CA LYS A 172 27.89 36.40 18.36
C LYS A 172 26.74 37.35 18.70
N ILE A 173 25.66 37.33 17.92
CA ILE A 173 24.46 38.16 18.17
C ILE A 173 23.88 37.84 19.56
N ARG A 174 23.74 36.56 19.90
CA ARG A 174 23.21 36.10 21.19
C ARG A 174 24.06 36.59 22.36
N ASN A 175 25.38 36.57 22.22
CA ASN A 175 26.31 37.04 23.24
C ASN A 175 26.23 38.57 23.40
N CYS A 176 26.12 39.33 22.31
CA CYS A 176 25.90 40.79 22.38
C CYS A 176 24.59 41.14 23.11
N VAL A 177 23.48 40.46 22.78
CA VAL A 177 22.19 40.70 23.45
C VAL A 177 22.27 40.37 24.94
N LYS A 178 22.91 39.26 25.31
CA LYS A 178 23.14 38.90 26.72
C LYS A 178 23.95 39.97 27.46
N ALA A 179 24.99 40.52 26.83
CA ALA A 179 25.81 41.56 27.43
C ALA A 179 24.97 42.82 27.75
N ILE A 180 24.17 43.30 26.79
CA ILE A 180 23.27 44.45 26.99
C ILE A 180 22.28 44.20 28.14
N GLN A 181 21.68 43.01 28.19
CA GLN A 181 20.75 42.65 29.27
C GLN A 181 21.42 42.57 30.64
N SER A 182 22.69 42.15 30.72
CA SER A 182 23.44 42.14 31.97
C SER A 182 23.89 43.52 32.43
N THR A 183 24.09 44.46 31.51
CA THR A 183 24.45 45.85 31.82
C THR A 183 23.25 46.71 32.19
N SER A 184 22.02 46.29 31.86
CA SER A 184 20.79 47.02 32.18
C SER A 184 20.18 46.65 33.55
N ARG A 185 20.94 45.99 34.42
CA ARG A 185 20.56 45.60 35.79
C ARG A 185 21.38 46.35 36.83
#